data_AF-A0A933G6H8-F1
#
_entry.id   AF-A0A933G6H8-F1
#
_cell.length_a   1.000
_cell.length_b   1.000
_cell.length_c   1.000
_cell.angle_alpha   90.00
_cell.angle_beta   90.00
_cell.angle_gamma   90.00
#
_symmetry.space_group_name_H-M   'P 1'
#
loop_
_entity.id
_entity.type
_entity.pdbx_description
1 polymer ?
#
loop_
_entity_poly.entity_id
_entity_poly.type
_entity_poly.pdbx_seq_one_letter_code
_entity_poly.pdbx_strand_id
1 'polypeptide(L)'
;MSGCGPRCECKAGVSRRDVLKAGATAAGLIAGIGVGRPAAGAEVGYIPPEARIPPDKAWFDQLHEPGRPIVYTGANLRNIIFPLGGIGTGTVWLAGSGRLVNWQIFNNIQKDTLADDTFFAVRIEQEGKPPLVRVLQQQSIGEVKGIEDVSFCGRYPVATLTFKDESLPVTVELEAFNPLVPLDEKASGIPCAIFTVRVKNWTQRRLKVSVLVSLQNAVGHAGHGAAHGHRHLSYGGNVNQLVREKAFTAIAMKAEPGRPARVDPPVDLMVDHENLPPLADAPVMGLSMATPGVPKTNASLKSVFWLARGDLKLLGGSVLGTIAEAVRKMGAFLLLSGVDNPLMAGVTATVGPDVQRRESVFASFDSDNYGTWTVEGNAFGRGPSRGTEAGQNPVSGWTGPGLVNTYRGSDDLQGRLKSPAFTIKERYLSFLIGGGAHPGRSCMNLVVDGKVVRTETGQNTEQLRRVGW
;
A
#
# COMPACT_ATOMS: atom_id res chain seq x y z
N MET A 1 48.30 -8.14 -8.66
CA MET A 1 48.38 -9.60 -8.51
C MET A 1 48.12 -9.97 -7.06
N SER A 2 46.98 -10.61 -6.77
CA SER A 2 46.76 -11.45 -5.59
C SER A 2 45.51 -12.27 -5.91
N GLY A 3 45.74 -13.46 -6.46
CA GLY A 3 44.71 -14.34 -6.98
C GLY A 3 43.85 -14.96 -5.88
N CYS A 4 42.55 -15.10 -6.14
CA CYS A 4 41.73 -16.09 -5.46
C CYS A 4 42.07 -17.45 -6.07
N GLY A 5 42.61 -18.35 -5.25
CA GLY A 5 43.13 -19.65 -5.67
C GLY A 5 42.07 -20.66 -6.14
N PRO A 6 42.51 -21.81 -6.70
CA PRO A 6 41.66 -22.81 -7.31
C PRO A 6 41.22 -23.84 -6.27
N ARG A 7 40.10 -23.60 -5.59
CA ARG A 7 39.29 -24.61 -4.85
C ARG A 7 38.06 -23.91 -4.27
N CYS A 8 37.00 -23.81 -5.06
CA CYS A 8 35.66 -23.71 -4.48
C CYS A 8 35.29 -25.09 -3.94
N GLU A 9 35.80 -25.43 -2.77
CA GLU A 9 35.19 -26.48 -1.96
C GLU A 9 33.85 -25.93 -1.49
N CYS A 10 32.75 -26.39 -2.09
CA CYS A 10 31.42 -26.22 -1.53
C CYS A 10 31.41 -26.93 -0.17
N LYS A 11 31.75 -26.20 0.91
CA LYS A 11 31.48 -26.66 2.27
C LYS A 11 30.02 -27.09 2.34
N ALA A 12 29.76 -28.21 3.02
CA ALA A 12 28.44 -28.79 3.20
C ALA A 12 27.39 -27.69 3.38
N GLY A 13 26.40 -27.64 2.48
CA GLY A 13 25.37 -26.61 2.52
C GLY A 13 24.70 -26.59 3.89
N VAL A 14 24.46 -25.39 4.42
CA VAL A 14 23.74 -25.21 5.68
C VAL A 14 22.39 -25.93 5.55
N SER A 15 22.17 -26.99 6.34
CA SER A 15 20.93 -27.74 6.25
C SER A 15 19.79 -26.94 6.89
N ARG A 16 18.54 -27.24 6.52
CA ARG A 16 17.34 -26.68 7.18
C ARG A 16 17.42 -26.81 8.72
N ARG A 17 17.98 -27.91 9.20
CA ARG A 17 18.18 -28.17 10.64
C ARG A 17 19.22 -27.24 11.25
N ASP A 18 20.25 -26.85 10.50
CA ASP A 18 21.28 -25.92 10.95
C ASP A 18 20.74 -24.48 10.99
N VAL A 19 19.90 -24.09 10.02
CA VAL A 19 19.19 -22.79 10.06
C VAL A 19 18.24 -22.72 11.24
N LEU A 20 17.46 -23.77 11.54
CA LEU A 20 16.58 -23.79 12.70
C LEU A 20 17.35 -23.68 14.03
N LYS A 21 18.53 -24.33 14.14
CA LYS A 21 19.42 -24.18 15.30
C LYS A 21 20.03 -22.78 15.41
N ALA A 22 20.42 -22.17 14.29
CA ALA A 22 21.03 -20.84 14.26
C ALA A 22 20.00 -19.69 14.43
N GLY A 23 18.78 -19.87 13.91
CA GLY A 23 17.67 -18.93 14.07
C GLY A 23 17.22 -18.80 15.53
N ALA A 24 17.34 -19.87 16.31
CA ALA A 24 17.14 -19.84 17.76
C ALA A 24 18.12 -18.91 18.49
N THR A 25 19.35 -18.71 17.97
CA THR A 25 20.33 -17.76 18.52
C THR A 25 20.06 -16.30 18.12
N ALA A 26 19.50 -16.04 16.93
CA ALA A 26 19.08 -14.69 16.54
C ALA A 26 17.82 -14.23 17.30
N ALA A 27 16.92 -15.16 17.61
CA ALA A 27 15.79 -14.95 18.53
C ALA A 27 16.22 -14.93 20.02
N GLY A 28 17.42 -15.41 20.34
CA GLY A 28 17.96 -15.57 21.70
C GLY A 28 18.30 -14.27 22.43
N LEU A 29 18.05 -13.10 21.84
CA LEU A 29 18.05 -11.83 22.56
C LEU A 29 16.79 -11.61 23.41
N ILE A 30 15.79 -12.51 23.35
CA ILE A 30 14.55 -12.39 24.13
C ILE A 30 14.19 -13.74 24.79
N ALA A 31 14.25 -13.73 26.13
CA ALA A 31 13.58 -14.62 27.08
C ALA A 31 14.08 -16.08 27.25
N GLY A 32 14.76 -16.30 28.39
CA GLY A 32 14.71 -17.54 29.15
C GLY A 32 13.49 -17.58 30.06
N ILE A 33 12.92 -18.77 30.26
CA ILE A 33 12.26 -19.34 31.46
C ILE A 33 11.65 -20.69 31.00
N GLY A 34 11.67 -21.69 31.89
CA GLY A 34 11.48 -23.12 31.60
C GLY A 34 10.07 -23.57 31.24
N VAL A 35 10.02 -24.77 30.65
CA VAL A 35 8.84 -25.42 30.06
C VAL A 35 8.06 -26.21 31.12
N GLY A 36 6.78 -25.90 31.27
CA GLY A 36 5.77 -26.82 31.84
C GLY A 36 5.10 -27.63 30.72
N ARG A 37 4.71 -28.88 30.99
CA ARG A 37 4.04 -29.79 30.03
C ARG A 37 2.60 -29.33 29.73
N PRO A 38 2.09 -29.42 28.49
CA PRO A 38 0.69 -29.14 28.21
C PRO A 38 -0.21 -30.33 28.56
N ALA A 39 -1.43 -30.00 28.98
CA ALA A 39 -2.50 -30.93 29.32
C ALA A 39 -3.17 -31.51 28.06
N ALA A 40 -3.39 -32.82 28.06
CA ALA A 40 -4.20 -33.52 27.08
C ALA A 40 -5.68 -33.43 27.47
N GLY A 41 -6.56 -32.99 26.55
CA GLY A 41 -8.01 -33.16 26.73
C GLY A 41 -8.90 -32.02 26.21
N ALA A 42 -8.73 -31.57 24.96
CA ALA A 42 -9.74 -30.71 24.34
C ALA A 42 -10.78 -31.57 23.61
N GLU A 43 -12.05 -31.48 24.01
CA GLU A 43 -13.18 -32.13 23.33
C GLU A 43 -13.44 -31.50 21.96
N VAL A 44 -13.71 -32.35 20.96
CA VAL A 44 -14.06 -31.95 19.59
C VAL A 44 -15.49 -31.39 19.60
N GLY A 45 -15.67 -30.16 19.10
CA GLY A 45 -16.97 -29.48 19.07
C GLY A 45 -18.07 -30.22 18.30
N TYR A 46 -19.31 -29.74 18.45
CA TYR A 46 -20.53 -30.31 17.89
C TYR A 46 -20.46 -30.60 16.37
N ILE A 47 -20.67 -31.86 15.99
CA ILE A 47 -20.80 -32.31 14.59
C ILE A 47 -22.29 -32.56 14.27
N PRO A 48 -22.88 -31.85 13.28
CA PRO A 48 -24.27 -32.04 12.86
C PRO A 48 -24.55 -33.50 12.44
N PRO A 49 -25.75 -34.05 12.68
CA PRO A 49 -26.10 -35.43 12.33
C PRO A 49 -25.88 -35.77 10.84
N GLU A 50 -26.20 -34.86 9.92
CA GLU A 50 -25.93 -35.03 8.48
C GLU A 50 -24.44 -35.06 8.11
N ALA A 51 -23.55 -34.55 8.96
CA ALA A 51 -22.10 -34.65 8.80
C ALA A 51 -21.51 -35.91 9.46
N ARG A 52 -22.34 -36.77 10.08
CA ARG A 52 -21.94 -38.06 10.68
C ARG A 52 -22.02 -39.23 9.70
N ILE A 53 -21.98 -38.96 8.39
CA ILE A 53 -21.78 -40.02 7.40
C ILE A 53 -20.31 -40.41 7.50
N PRO A 54 -19.97 -41.63 7.99
CA PRO A 54 -18.59 -42.07 7.97
C PRO A 54 -18.16 -42.06 6.51
N PRO A 55 -17.05 -41.37 6.15
CA PRO A 55 -16.52 -41.49 4.82
C PRO A 55 -16.33 -42.97 4.51
N ASP A 56 -16.64 -43.39 3.28
CA ASP A 56 -16.49 -44.79 2.91
C ASP A 56 -15.04 -45.25 3.10
N LYS A 57 -14.86 -46.57 3.20
CA LYS A 57 -13.52 -47.15 3.37
C LYS A 57 -12.56 -46.68 2.26
N ALA A 58 -13.06 -46.45 1.04
CA ALA A 58 -12.27 -45.97 -0.08
C ALA A 58 -11.72 -44.56 0.15
N TRP A 59 -12.48 -43.64 0.75
CA TRP A 59 -12.04 -42.31 1.14
C TRP A 59 -10.98 -42.37 2.25
N PHE A 60 -11.15 -43.25 3.24
CA PHE A 60 -10.14 -43.47 4.29
C PHE A 60 -8.86 -44.10 3.73
N ASP A 61 -8.98 -45.07 2.82
CA ASP A 61 -7.85 -45.70 2.15
C ASP A 61 -7.07 -44.66 1.33
N GLN A 62 -7.76 -43.72 0.67
CA GLN A 62 -7.13 -42.59 -0.06
C GLN A 62 -6.29 -41.67 0.83
N LEU A 63 -6.62 -41.52 2.13
CA LEU A 63 -5.79 -40.73 3.06
C LEU A 63 -4.41 -41.36 3.32
N HIS A 64 -4.27 -42.67 3.06
CA HIS A 64 -3.03 -43.42 3.29
C HIS A 64 -2.20 -43.58 2.01
N GLU A 65 -2.75 -43.21 0.85
CA GLU A 65 -2.03 -43.19 -0.40
C GLU A 65 -1.04 -42.01 -0.45
N PRO A 66 0.17 -42.18 -1.00
CA PRO A 66 1.11 -41.08 -1.20
C PRO A 66 0.49 -40.02 -2.13
N GLY A 67 -0.01 -38.93 -1.56
CA GLY A 67 -0.54 -37.82 -2.34
C GLY A 67 0.51 -37.23 -3.28
N ARG A 68 0.11 -36.94 -4.53
CA ARG A 68 0.96 -36.17 -5.45
C ARG A 68 0.88 -34.69 -5.07
N PRO A 69 2.00 -33.96 -4.98
CA PRO A 69 1.97 -32.52 -4.73
C PRO A 69 1.13 -31.82 -5.80
N ILE A 70 0.20 -30.98 -5.38
CA ILE A 70 -0.58 -30.15 -6.30
C ILE A 70 0.32 -28.99 -6.74
N VAL A 71 0.59 -28.92 -8.04
CA VAL A 71 1.36 -27.84 -8.66
C VAL A 71 0.40 -26.96 -9.45
N TYR A 72 0.39 -25.69 -9.12
CA TYR A 72 -0.43 -24.68 -9.79
C TYR A 72 0.43 -23.89 -10.77
N THR A 73 -0.15 -23.55 -11.92
CA THR A 73 0.49 -22.82 -13.01
C THR A 73 -0.51 -21.90 -13.71
N GLY A 74 -0.01 -20.99 -14.57
CA GLY A 74 -0.84 -20.14 -15.43
C GLY A 74 -1.88 -19.34 -14.66
N ALA A 75 -3.12 -19.32 -15.16
CA ALA A 75 -4.22 -18.55 -14.57
C ALA A 75 -4.58 -18.98 -13.13
N ASN A 76 -4.19 -20.18 -12.68
CA ASN A 76 -4.47 -20.64 -11.31
C ASN A 76 -3.63 -19.90 -10.26
N LEU A 77 -2.47 -19.35 -10.65
CA LEU A 77 -1.57 -18.64 -9.74
C LEU A 77 -2.23 -17.40 -9.11
N ARG A 78 -3.22 -16.78 -9.79
CA ARG A 78 -3.96 -15.63 -9.27
C ARG A 78 -4.79 -15.93 -8.02
N ASN A 79 -5.07 -17.21 -7.78
CA ASN A 79 -5.89 -17.69 -6.67
C ASN A 79 -5.05 -18.16 -5.47
N ILE A 80 -3.73 -18.04 -5.54
CA ILE A 80 -2.82 -18.56 -4.51
C ILE A 80 -2.29 -17.40 -3.67
N ILE A 81 -2.43 -17.57 -2.36
CA ILE A 81 -1.79 -16.73 -1.37
C ILE A 81 -1.36 -17.60 -0.18
N PHE A 82 -0.07 -17.58 0.15
CA PHE A 82 0.52 -18.50 1.13
C PHE A 82 1.11 -17.71 2.31
N PRO A 83 0.61 -17.90 3.54
CA PRO A 83 1.06 -17.13 4.69
C PRO A 83 2.45 -17.57 5.15
N LEU A 84 3.35 -16.61 5.40
CA LEU A 84 4.64 -16.82 6.02
C LEU A 84 4.72 -16.00 7.31
N GLY A 85 4.81 -16.69 8.44
CA GLY A 85 4.93 -16.10 9.77
C GLY A 85 4.60 -17.13 10.84
N GLY A 86 5.22 -16.99 12.01
CA GLY A 86 4.89 -17.83 13.17
C GLY A 86 3.49 -17.54 13.70
N ILE A 87 3.01 -18.42 14.58
CA ILE A 87 1.73 -18.24 15.27
C ILE A 87 1.78 -16.95 16.10
N GLY A 88 0.87 -16.02 15.83
CA GLY A 88 0.74 -14.76 16.57
C GLY A 88 1.78 -13.68 16.23
N THR A 89 2.60 -13.86 15.20
CA THR A 89 3.70 -12.92 14.89
C THR A 89 3.38 -11.88 13.82
N GLY A 90 2.17 -11.93 13.26
CA GLY A 90 1.89 -11.32 11.96
C GLY A 90 2.50 -12.12 10.80
N THR A 91 2.01 -11.87 9.59
CA THR A 91 2.37 -12.64 8.39
C THR A 91 2.75 -11.74 7.23
N VAL A 92 3.65 -12.23 6.38
CA VAL A 92 3.84 -11.73 5.01
C VAL A 92 3.36 -12.83 4.10
N TRP A 93 2.56 -12.51 3.09
CA TRP A 93 1.96 -13.52 2.24
C TRP A 93 2.73 -13.65 0.92
N LEU A 94 2.96 -14.87 0.47
CA LEU A 94 3.57 -15.17 -0.81
C LEU A 94 2.48 -15.52 -1.83
N ALA A 95 2.29 -14.67 -2.82
CA ALA A 95 1.33 -14.90 -3.89
C ALA A 95 1.83 -15.98 -4.87
N GLY A 96 0.92 -16.64 -5.59
CA GLY A 96 1.27 -17.60 -6.64
C GLY A 96 2.16 -17.02 -7.74
N SER A 97 2.09 -15.70 -7.95
CA SER A 97 2.95 -14.99 -8.90
C SER A 97 4.41 -14.85 -8.45
N GLY A 98 4.74 -15.20 -7.20
CA GLY A 98 6.06 -15.01 -6.59
C GLY A 98 6.25 -13.69 -5.83
N ARG A 99 5.25 -12.79 -5.86
CA ARG A 99 5.31 -11.52 -5.14
C ARG A 99 5.01 -11.69 -3.65
N LEU A 100 5.73 -10.97 -2.79
CA LEU A 100 5.37 -10.81 -1.38
C LEU A 100 4.31 -9.71 -1.24
N VAL A 101 3.18 -10.05 -0.64
CA VAL A 101 1.98 -9.21 -0.54
C VAL A 101 1.38 -9.26 0.87
N ASN A 102 0.41 -8.37 1.14
CA ASN A 102 -0.39 -8.33 2.37
C ASN A 102 0.48 -8.36 3.65
N TRP A 103 1.25 -7.32 3.89
CA TRP A 103 2.17 -7.24 5.01
C TRP A 103 1.40 -6.97 6.32
N GLN A 104 1.10 -8.05 7.03
CA GLN A 104 0.34 -8.06 8.30
C GLN A 104 1.27 -8.14 9.52
N ILE A 105 2.52 -7.76 9.35
CA ILE A 105 3.52 -7.65 10.44
C ILE A 105 3.42 -6.32 11.22
N PHE A 106 2.50 -5.43 10.82
CA PHE A 106 2.28 -4.12 11.45
C PHE A 106 1.00 -4.08 12.30
N ASN A 107 0.65 -5.22 12.93
CA ASN A 107 -0.57 -5.36 13.74
C ASN A 107 -1.85 -4.92 13.01
N ASN A 108 -1.97 -5.31 11.74
CA ASN A 108 -3.11 -4.98 10.89
C ASN A 108 -3.75 -6.24 10.30
N ILE A 109 -4.96 -6.11 9.80
CA ILE A 109 -5.69 -7.13 9.01
C ILE A 109 -5.91 -6.68 7.56
N GLN A 110 -5.25 -5.59 7.15
CA GLN A 110 -5.45 -4.97 5.85
C GLN A 110 -4.77 -5.79 4.75
N LYS A 111 -5.30 -5.69 3.52
CA LYS A 111 -4.81 -6.42 2.34
C LYS A 111 -4.08 -5.52 1.34
N ASP A 112 -4.17 -4.21 1.51
CA ASP A 112 -3.50 -3.20 0.70
C ASP A 112 -2.15 -2.78 1.30
N THR A 113 -1.76 -3.33 2.46
CA THR A 113 -0.46 -3.08 3.06
C THR A 113 0.63 -3.78 2.27
N LEU A 114 1.32 -3.02 1.42
CA LEU A 114 2.30 -3.52 0.46
C LEU A 114 3.62 -2.78 0.61
N ALA A 115 4.71 -3.55 0.49
CA ALA A 115 6.06 -3.03 0.32
C ALA A 115 6.48 -3.29 -1.13
N ASP A 116 6.12 -2.38 -2.04
CA ASP A 116 6.18 -2.63 -3.50
C ASP A 116 7.59 -2.90 -4.05
N ASP A 117 8.64 -2.49 -3.32
CA ASP A 117 10.04 -2.71 -3.69
C ASP A 117 10.69 -3.91 -2.99
N THR A 118 9.89 -4.88 -2.52
CA THR A 118 10.39 -6.13 -1.92
C THR A 118 10.26 -7.30 -2.89
N PHE A 119 11.39 -7.87 -3.32
CA PHE A 119 11.43 -8.92 -4.33
C PHE A 119 12.76 -9.69 -4.34
N PHE A 120 12.75 -10.85 -5.00
CA PHE A 120 13.96 -11.62 -5.30
C PHE A 120 14.33 -11.44 -6.78
N ALA A 121 15.62 -11.44 -7.09
CA ALA A 121 16.11 -11.44 -8.46
C ALA A 121 17.34 -12.34 -8.63
N VAL A 122 17.54 -12.82 -9.85
CA VAL A 122 18.73 -13.57 -10.25
C VAL A 122 19.46 -12.83 -11.36
N ARG A 123 20.79 -12.83 -11.29
CA ARG A 123 21.67 -12.34 -12.35
C ARG A 123 22.63 -13.44 -12.76
N ILE A 124 22.69 -13.70 -14.06
CA ILE A 124 23.49 -14.75 -14.68
C ILE A 124 24.51 -14.12 -15.63
N GLU A 125 25.79 -14.34 -15.39
CA GLU A 125 26.88 -14.02 -16.30
C GLU A 125 27.42 -15.29 -16.95
N GLN A 126 27.51 -15.26 -18.27
CA GLN A 126 28.18 -16.26 -19.09
C GLN A 126 29.27 -15.56 -19.90
N GLU A 127 30.44 -16.17 -20.01
CA GLU A 127 31.54 -15.65 -20.81
C GLU A 127 31.12 -15.37 -22.27
N GLY A 128 31.48 -14.18 -22.77
CA GLY A 128 31.14 -13.72 -24.12
C GLY A 128 29.69 -13.33 -24.35
N LYS A 129 28.85 -13.27 -23.31
CA LYS A 129 27.44 -12.84 -23.39
C LYS A 129 27.13 -11.69 -22.43
N PRO A 130 26.16 -10.81 -22.77
CA PRO A 130 25.67 -9.82 -21.82
C PRO A 130 25.01 -10.52 -20.61
N PRO A 131 25.07 -9.92 -19.41
CA PRO A 131 24.43 -10.49 -18.22
C PRO A 131 22.91 -10.50 -18.39
N LEU A 132 22.28 -11.59 -17.94
CA LEU A 132 20.84 -11.72 -17.90
C LEU A 132 20.35 -11.48 -16.47
N VAL A 133 19.33 -10.66 -16.31
CA VAL A 133 18.71 -10.36 -15.02
C VAL A 133 17.21 -10.64 -15.09
N ARG A 134 16.68 -11.32 -14.08
CA ARG A 134 15.23 -11.54 -13.92
C ARG A 134 14.79 -11.34 -12.49
N VAL A 135 13.62 -10.74 -12.32
CA VAL A 135 12.89 -10.77 -11.05
C VAL A 135 12.21 -12.13 -10.93
N LEU A 136 12.31 -12.76 -9.76
CA LEU A 136 11.70 -14.07 -9.48
C LEU A 136 10.22 -13.90 -9.10
N GLN A 137 9.45 -13.33 -10.02
CA GLN A 137 8.00 -13.20 -9.96
C GLN A 137 7.46 -12.90 -11.37
N GLN A 138 6.15 -13.05 -11.60
CA GLN A 138 5.55 -12.76 -12.92
C GLN A 138 5.65 -11.28 -13.32
N GLN A 139 5.48 -10.37 -12.35
CA GLN A 139 5.49 -8.93 -12.62
C GLN A 139 6.92 -8.38 -12.71
N SER A 140 7.21 -7.65 -13.79
CA SER A 140 8.46 -6.89 -13.96
C SER A 140 8.56 -5.72 -12.98
N ILE A 141 9.79 -5.32 -12.64
CA ILE A 141 10.07 -4.15 -11.79
C ILE A 141 10.98 -3.20 -12.56
N GLY A 142 10.46 -2.01 -12.87
CA GLY A 142 11.13 -1.07 -13.76
C GLY A 142 11.48 -1.74 -15.09
N GLU A 143 12.76 -1.67 -15.48
CA GLU A 143 13.28 -2.28 -16.70
C GLU A 143 13.64 -3.78 -16.53
N VAL A 144 13.61 -4.31 -15.30
CA VAL A 144 13.98 -5.70 -15.02
C VAL A 144 12.78 -6.61 -15.23
N LYS A 145 12.90 -7.50 -16.22
CA LYS A 145 11.83 -8.43 -16.58
C LYS A 145 11.52 -9.43 -15.46
N GLY A 146 10.23 -9.67 -15.21
CA GLY A 146 9.75 -10.82 -14.46
C GLY A 146 9.84 -12.12 -15.29
N ILE A 147 9.41 -13.22 -14.70
CA ILE A 147 9.37 -14.55 -15.32
C ILE A 147 7.91 -15.02 -15.39
N GLU A 148 7.41 -15.25 -16.59
CA GLU A 148 6.01 -15.63 -16.82
C GLU A 148 5.70 -17.07 -16.41
N ASP A 149 6.58 -18.03 -16.76
CA ASP A 149 6.45 -19.44 -16.40
C ASP A 149 6.90 -19.68 -14.95
N VAL A 150 5.91 -19.57 -14.07
CA VAL A 150 5.99 -19.86 -12.64
C VAL A 150 5.14 -21.08 -12.32
N SER A 151 5.72 -22.01 -11.56
CA SER A 151 4.98 -23.12 -10.97
C SER A 151 5.01 -23.00 -9.45
N PHE A 152 3.87 -23.14 -8.79
CA PHE A 152 3.73 -23.01 -7.34
C PHE A 152 3.24 -24.32 -6.72
N CYS A 153 3.97 -24.84 -5.73
CA CYS A 153 3.58 -25.99 -4.92
C CYS A 153 3.49 -25.58 -3.45
N GLY A 154 2.28 -25.47 -2.90
CA GLY A 154 2.04 -25.10 -1.51
C GLY A 154 1.66 -26.30 -0.65
N ARG A 155 2.42 -26.54 0.43
CA ARG A 155 2.14 -27.53 1.47
C ARG A 155 2.50 -26.92 2.82
N TYR A 156 1.56 -26.18 3.40
CA TYR A 156 1.80 -25.45 4.66
C TYR A 156 2.49 -26.34 5.70
N PRO A 157 3.65 -25.93 6.27
CA PRO A 157 4.23 -24.57 6.29
C PRO A 157 5.26 -24.27 5.18
N VAL A 158 5.37 -25.08 4.13
CA VAL A 158 6.37 -24.93 3.05
C VAL A 158 5.70 -24.64 1.71
N ALA A 159 6.22 -23.64 0.99
CA ALA A 159 5.90 -23.38 -0.41
C ALA A 159 7.16 -23.48 -1.26
N THR A 160 7.02 -23.99 -2.48
CA THR A 160 8.10 -24.05 -3.47
C THR A 160 7.62 -23.42 -4.77
N LEU A 161 8.38 -22.45 -5.26
CA LEU A 161 8.17 -21.82 -6.56
C LEU A 161 9.31 -22.20 -7.50
N THR A 162 8.97 -22.59 -8.72
CA THR A 162 9.93 -22.85 -9.79
C THR A 162 9.73 -21.83 -10.88
N PHE A 163 10.82 -21.15 -11.26
CA PHE A 163 10.85 -20.13 -12.29
C PHE A 163 11.59 -20.67 -13.52
N LYS A 164 10.94 -20.62 -14.68
CA LYS A 164 11.50 -21.01 -15.96
C LYS A 164 11.42 -19.86 -16.95
N ASP A 165 12.54 -19.59 -17.60
CA ASP A 165 12.62 -18.62 -18.70
C ASP A 165 13.58 -19.22 -19.72
N GLU A 166 13.13 -19.41 -20.95
CA GLU A 166 13.91 -20.03 -22.03
C GLU A 166 15.20 -19.27 -22.34
N SER A 167 15.24 -17.97 -22.03
CA SER A 167 16.45 -17.16 -22.19
C SER A 167 17.49 -17.40 -21.09
N LEU A 168 17.10 -17.95 -19.95
CA LEU A 168 18.01 -18.25 -18.84
C LEU A 168 18.63 -19.65 -19.00
N PRO A 169 19.97 -19.80 -18.90
CA PRO A 169 20.63 -21.11 -18.92
C PRO A 169 20.49 -21.88 -17.59
N VAL A 170 19.53 -21.50 -16.75
CA VAL A 170 19.32 -22.04 -15.40
C VAL A 170 17.82 -22.15 -15.11
N THR A 171 17.47 -22.99 -14.14
CA THR A 171 16.18 -22.91 -13.45
C THR A 171 16.43 -22.44 -12.04
N VAL A 172 15.53 -21.58 -11.55
CA VAL A 172 15.59 -21.07 -10.20
C VAL A 172 14.41 -21.62 -9.42
N GLU A 173 14.68 -22.14 -8.24
CA GLU A 173 13.68 -22.57 -7.27
C GLU A 173 13.78 -21.67 -6.03
N LEU A 174 12.63 -21.21 -5.54
CA LEU A 174 12.49 -20.47 -4.29
C LEU A 174 11.63 -21.31 -3.35
N GLU A 175 12.25 -21.89 -2.33
CA GLU A 175 11.53 -22.51 -1.22
C GLU A 175 11.31 -21.44 -0.13
N ALA A 176 10.07 -21.26 0.32
CA ALA A 176 9.69 -20.35 1.37
C ALA A 176 8.96 -21.12 2.48
N PHE A 177 9.36 -20.91 3.74
CA PHE A 177 8.67 -21.52 4.88
C PHE A 177 8.82 -20.69 6.15
N ASN A 178 7.91 -20.89 7.10
CA ASN A 178 8.07 -20.47 8.49
C ASN A 178 8.27 -21.69 9.39
N PRO A 179 8.95 -21.53 10.55
CA PRO A 179 8.97 -22.56 11.56
C PRO A 179 7.53 -22.84 12.05
N LEU A 180 7.08 -24.08 11.85
CA LEU A 180 5.88 -24.63 12.45
C LEU A 180 6.21 -26.04 12.89
N VAL A 181 6.29 -26.22 14.21
CA VAL A 181 6.66 -27.47 14.84
C VAL A 181 5.48 -27.91 15.70
N PRO A 182 4.71 -28.92 15.28
CA PRO A 182 3.58 -29.40 16.04
C PRO A 182 3.95 -29.68 17.50
N LEU A 183 3.11 -29.22 18.42
CA LEU A 183 3.28 -29.34 19.87
C LEU A 183 4.49 -28.56 20.46
N ASP A 184 5.15 -27.71 19.67
CA ASP A 184 6.18 -26.78 20.13
C ASP A 184 5.76 -25.36 19.78
N GLU A 185 5.06 -24.73 20.72
CA GLU A 185 4.59 -23.34 20.62
C GLU A 185 5.74 -22.34 20.45
N LYS A 186 6.89 -22.58 21.09
CA LYS A 186 8.02 -21.65 21.08
C LYS A 186 8.67 -21.63 19.70
N ALA A 187 8.91 -22.80 19.11
CA ALA A 187 9.42 -22.90 17.76
C ALA A 187 8.39 -22.41 16.74
N SER A 188 7.09 -22.68 16.96
CA SER A 188 6.01 -22.24 16.07
C SER A 188 5.70 -20.74 16.16
N GLY A 189 6.08 -20.07 17.25
CA GLY A 189 5.88 -18.64 17.48
C GLY A 189 7.05 -17.75 17.03
N ILE A 190 8.04 -18.29 16.29
CA ILE A 190 9.19 -17.50 15.81
C ILE A 190 8.74 -16.56 14.68
N PRO A 191 8.96 -15.23 14.78
CA PRO A 191 8.57 -14.25 13.77
C PRO A 191 9.53 -14.27 12.58
N CYS A 192 9.50 -15.36 11.79
CA CYS A 192 10.47 -15.56 10.73
C CYS A 192 9.87 -16.25 9.50
N ALA A 193 10.25 -15.72 8.33
CA ALA A 193 10.12 -16.38 7.04
C ALA A 193 11.52 -16.71 6.52
N ILE A 194 11.73 -17.95 6.09
CA ILE A 194 12.99 -18.45 5.58
C ILE A 194 12.84 -18.72 4.09
N PHE A 195 13.77 -18.20 3.31
CA PHE A 195 13.80 -18.37 1.87
C PHE A 195 15.09 -19.09 1.47
N THR A 196 14.97 -20.18 0.72
CA THR A 196 16.09 -20.90 0.13
C THR A 196 16.01 -20.78 -1.38
N VAL A 197 17.01 -20.14 -1.99
CA VAL A 197 17.13 -20.02 -3.44
C VAL A 197 18.07 -21.10 -3.95
N ARG A 198 17.58 -21.98 -4.82
CA ARG A 198 18.39 -22.98 -5.52
C ARG A 198 18.46 -22.62 -6.99
N VAL A 199 19.67 -22.54 -7.53
CA VAL A 199 19.90 -22.28 -8.96
C VAL A 199 20.55 -23.49 -9.58
N LYS A 200 19.88 -24.10 -10.56
CA LYS A 200 20.38 -25.28 -11.28
C LYS A 200 20.83 -24.89 -12.68
N ASN A 201 22.13 -25.04 -12.95
CA ASN A 201 22.71 -24.88 -14.28
C ASN A 201 22.52 -26.16 -15.09
N TRP A 202 21.85 -26.06 -16.24
CA TRP A 202 21.59 -27.19 -17.15
C TRP A 202 22.63 -27.28 -18.27
N THR A 203 23.53 -26.30 -18.35
CA THR A 203 24.58 -26.23 -19.36
C THR A 203 25.87 -26.87 -18.86
N GLN A 204 26.76 -27.21 -19.79
CA GLN A 204 28.13 -27.65 -19.48
C GLN A 204 29.09 -26.48 -19.26
N ARG A 205 28.62 -25.23 -19.36
CA ARG A 205 29.46 -24.03 -19.24
C ARG A 205 29.43 -23.52 -17.80
N ARG A 206 30.55 -22.93 -17.35
CA ARG A 206 30.59 -22.22 -16.08
C ARG A 206 29.77 -20.94 -16.18
N LEU A 207 28.97 -20.69 -15.17
CA LEU A 207 28.15 -19.49 -15.01
C LEU A 207 28.52 -18.82 -13.69
N LYS A 208 28.56 -17.49 -13.68
CA LYS A 208 28.60 -16.73 -12.43
C LYS A 208 27.17 -16.28 -12.11
N VAL A 209 26.69 -16.68 -10.94
CA VAL A 209 25.32 -16.47 -10.49
C VAL A 209 25.35 -15.51 -9.30
N SER A 210 24.45 -14.53 -9.31
CA SER A 210 24.18 -13.66 -8.17
C SER A 210 22.69 -13.68 -7.87
N VAL A 211 22.35 -13.77 -6.59
CA VAL A 211 20.98 -13.65 -6.09
C VAL A 211 20.88 -12.32 -5.36
N LEU A 212 19.80 -11.58 -5.64
CA LEU A 212 19.47 -10.33 -4.97
C LEU A 212 18.16 -10.52 -4.22
N VAL A 213 18.12 -9.95 -3.02
CA VAL A 213 16.88 -9.74 -2.26
C VAL A 213 16.78 -8.25 -1.99
N SER A 214 15.72 -7.63 -2.49
CA SER A 214 15.31 -6.30 -2.08
C SER A 214 14.27 -6.46 -0.99
N LEU A 215 14.44 -5.74 0.11
CA LEU A 215 13.50 -5.72 1.23
C LEU A 215 13.35 -4.29 1.72
N GLN A 216 12.13 -3.78 1.68
CA GLN A 216 11.80 -2.45 2.17
C GLN A 216 12.03 -2.38 3.68
N ASN A 217 12.75 -1.36 4.14
CA ASN A 217 12.76 -0.99 5.56
C ASN A 217 11.43 -0.31 5.90
N ALA A 218 10.50 -1.11 6.41
CA ALA A 218 9.17 -0.67 6.81
C ALA A 218 9.02 -0.48 8.33
N VAL A 219 10.13 -0.26 9.06
CA VAL A 219 10.06 0.05 10.49
C VAL A 219 9.29 1.35 10.69
N GLY A 220 8.30 1.34 11.59
CA GLY A 220 7.40 2.47 11.82
C GLY A 220 6.16 2.51 10.91
N HIS A 221 6.01 1.56 9.98
CA HIS A 221 4.79 1.48 9.16
C HIS A 221 3.54 1.25 10.04
N ALA A 222 2.51 2.09 9.88
CA ALA A 222 1.31 2.07 10.73
C ALA A 222 0.29 0.97 10.37
N GLY A 223 0.57 0.17 9.34
CA GLY A 223 -0.29 -0.95 8.94
C GLY A 223 -1.48 -0.57 8.07
N HIS A 224 -1.42 0.60 7.42
CA HIS A 224 -2.40 1.04 6.43
C HIS A 224 -1.72 1.58 5.18
N GLY A 225 -2.34 1.34 4.00
CA GLY A 225 -1.81 1.82 2.72
C GLY A 225 -0.50 1.14 2.28
N ALA A 226 -0.09 1.46 1.05
CA ALA A 226 1.14 0.95 0.45
C ALA A 226 2.30 1.93 0.62
N ALA A 227 3.48 1.39 0.90
CA ALA A 227 4.72 2.16 0.80
C ALA A 227 5.20 2.17 -0.66
N HIS A 228 5.51 3.36 -1.18
CA HIS A 228 6.03 3.53 -2.52
C HIS A 228 7.47 4.05 -2.46
N GLY A 229 8.44 3.22 -2.85
CA GLY A 229 9.85 3.56 -2.67
C GLY A 229 10.19 3.78 -1.20
N HIS A 230 10.92 4.86 -0.94
CA HIS A 230 11.33 5.27 0.40
C HIS A 230 10.30 6.22 1.07
N ARG A 231 9.06 6.30 0.57
CA ARG A 231 8.05 7.25 1.06
C ARG A 231 6.83 6.52 1.62
N HIS A 232 6.51 6.85 2.87
CA HIS A 232 5.26 6.52 3.53
C HIS A 232 5.03 7.55 4.65
N LEU A 233 3.76 7.86 4.97
CA LEU A 233 3.43 8.87 5.98
C LEU A 233 3.95 8.50 7.38
N SER A 234 4.04 7.20 7.67
CA SER A 234 4.49 6.69 8.96
C SER A 234 6.02 6.48 9.07
N TYR A 235 6.78 6.73 8.00
CA TYR A 235 8.24 6.54 8.05
C TYR A 235 8.94 7.66 8.84
N GLY A 236 9.98 7.29 9.57
CA GLY A 236 10.76 8.19 10.42
C GLY A 236 12.23 7.80 10.38
N GLY A 237 13.07 8.63 9.76
CA GLY A 237 14.53 8.44 9.75
C GLY A 237 14.97 6.98 9.53
N ASN A 238 14.32 6.25 8.61
CA ASN A 238 14.58 4.83 8.42
C ASN A 238 16.03 4.61 7.97
N VAL A 239 16.78 3.81 8.73
CA VAL A 239 18.20 3.53 8.51
C VAL A 239 18.46 2.04 8.50
N ASN A 240 19.37 1.63 7.63
CA ASN A 240 19.81 0.25 7.48
C ASN A 240 21.27 0.13 7.96
N GLN A 241 21.54 -0.82 8.85
CA GLN A 241 22.86 -1.09 9.37
C GLN A 241 23.32 -2.49 8.97
N LEU A 242 24.51 -2.60 8.37
CA LEU A 242 25.11 -3.89 8.08
C LEU A 242 25.64 -4.52 9.38
N VAL A 243 25.22 -5.74 9.67
CA VAL A 243 25.66 -6.55 10.81
C VAL A 243 26.38 -7.78 10.28
N ARG A 244 27.60 -8.02 10.77
CA ARG A 244 28.40 -9.19 10.39
C ARG A 244 28.57 -10.09 11.60
N GLU A 245 27.94 -11.26 11.54
CA GLU A 245 28.10 -12.33 12.52
C GLU A 245 29.05 -13.40 11.99
N LYS A 246 29.56 -14.26 12.88
CA LYS A 246 30.43 -15.38 12.47
C LYS A 246 29.75 -16.33 11.47
N ALA A 247 28.44 -16.52 11.61
CA ALA A 247 27.66 -17.49 10.83
C ALA A 247 26.87 -16.87 9.67
N PHE A 248 26.60 -15.56 9.70
CA PHE A 248 25.78 -14.90 8.69
C PHE A 248 26.06 -13.39 8.62
N THR A 249 25.57 -12.75 7.56
CA THR A 249 25.53 -11.28 7.44
C THR A 249 24.07 -10.87 7.38
N ALA A 250 23.72 -9.81 8.10
CA ALA A 250 22.35 -9.31 8.19
C ALA A 250 22.30 -7.80 7.94
N ILE A 251 21.11 -7.33 7.58
CA ILE A 251 20.78 -5.90 7.53
C ILE A 251 19.81 -5.64 8.68
N ALA A 252 20.27 -4.92 9.70
CA ALA A 252 19.41 -4.45 10.78
C ALA A 252 18.69 -3.18 10.31
N MET A 253 17.37 -3.27 10.18
CA MET A 253 16.50 -2.17 9.81
C MET A 253 16.01 -1.46 11.07
N LYS A 254 16.15 -0.13 11.11
CA LYS A 254 15.69 0.72 12.22
C LYS A 254 15.00 1.96 11.67
N ALA A 255 14.30 2.66 12.56
CA ALA A 255 13.72 3.97 12.33
C ALA A 255 14.04 4.84 13.54
N GLU A 256 14.35 6.10 13.30
CA GLU A 256 14.35 7.12 14.36
C GLU A 256 12.95 7.73 14.41
N PRO A 257 12.39 8.04 15.59
CA PRO A 257 11.13 8.77 15.65
C PRO A 257 11.23 10.03 14.79
N GLY A 258 10.41 10.12 13.74
CA GLY A 258 10.26 11.35 12.98
C GLY A 258 9.81 12.46 13.94
N ARG A 259 10.17 13.73 13.66
CA ARG A 259 9.53 14.83 14.37
C ARG A 259 8.06 14.82 13.98
N PRO A 260 7.12 14.64 14.93
CA PRO A 260 5.70 14.70 14.59
C PRO A 260 5.41 16.05 13.94
N ALA A 261 4.51 16.07 12.96
CA ALA A 261 4.01 17.34 12.43
C ALA A 261 3.51 18.19 13.61
N ARG A 262 3.74 19.52 13.55
CA ARG A 262 3.36 20.44 14.63
C ARG A 262 2.46 21.53 14.08
N VAL A 263 1.37 21.79 14.79
CA VAL A 263 0.53 22.99 14.61
C VAL A 263 0.95 24.02 15.67
N ASP A 264 1.31 25.21 15.22
CA ASP A 264 1.72 26.33 16.07
C ASP A 264 1.05 27.63 15.55
N PRO A 265 0.23 28.34 16.35
CA PRO A 265 -0.14 28.03 17.74
C PRO A 265 -0.98 26.75 17.83
N PRO A 266 -0.95 26.03 18.97
CA PRO A 266 -1.78 24.85 19.18
C PRO A 266 -3.28 25.17 19.06
N VAL A 267 -4.04 24.23 18.51
CA VAL A 267 -5.48 24.38 18.23
C VAL A 267 -6.29 23.17 18.68
N ASP A 268 -7.53 23.46 19.06
CA ASP A 268 -8.56 22.47 19.33
C ASP A 268 -9.47 22.34 18.10
N LEU A 269 -9.45 21.17 17.46
CA LEU A 269 -10.29 20.86 16.30
C LEU A 269 -11.57 20.14 16.76
N MET A 270 -12.71 20.79 16.55
CA MET A 270 -14.03 20.28 16.93
C MET A 270 -14.76 19.76 15.69
N VAL A 271 -15.03 18.45 15.61
CA VAL A 271 -15.58 17.80 14.40
C VAL A 271 -16.94 17.13 14.60
N ASP A 272 -17.81 17.24 13.59
CA ASP A 272 -19.15 16.64 13.56
C ASP A 272 -19.23 15.30 12.80
N HIS A 273 -18.08 14.73 12.44
CA HIS A 273 -17.96 13.52 11.63
C HIS A 273 -16.75 12.71 12.06
N GLU A 274 -16.83 11.40 11.84
CA GLU A 274 -15.80 10.43 12.24
C GLU A 274 -14.82 10.11 11.08
N ASN A 275 -15.10 10.58 9.87
CA ASN A 275 -14.31 10.32 8.67
C ASN A 275 -13.08 11.23 8.56
N LEU A 276 -12.30 11.37 9.62
CA LEU A 276 -10.98 11.98 9.54
C LEU A 276 -9.95 10.92 9.13
N PRO A 277 -8.93 11.24 8.32
CA PRO A 277 -7.74 10.39 8.23
C PRO A 277 -7.25 10.12 9.64
N PRO A 278 -6.72 8.93 9.96
CA PRO A 278 -6.40 8.60 11.34
C PRO A 278 -5.24 9.46 11.84
N LEU A 279 -5.59 10.62 12.41
CA LEU A 279 -4.71 11.46 13.23
C LEU A 279 -4.27 10.71 14.50
N ALA A 280 -4.98 9.63 14.84
CA ALA A 280 -4.57 8.64 15.84
C ALA A 280 -3.30 7.87 15.42
N ASP A 281 -3.11 7.61 14.12
CA ASP A 281 -1.99 6.82 13.59
C ASP A 281 -0.74 7.69 13.34
N ALA A 282 -0.90 9.01 13.32
CA ALA A 282 0.17 10.00 13.19
C ALA A 282 -0.16 11.28 13.99
N PRO A 283 0.02 11.28 15.32
CA PRO A 283 -0.37 12.40 16.17
C PRO A 283 0.38 13.68 15.78
N VAL A 284 -0.37 14.75 15.56
CA VAL A 284 0.16 16.08 15.26
C VAL A 284 0.32 16.86 16.57
N MET A 285 1.55 17.25 16.91
CA MET A 285 1.80 18.05 18.10
C MET A 285 1.05 19.38 18.04
N GLY A 286 0.38 19.76 19.12
CA GLY A 286 -0.41 20.99 19.19
C GLY A 286 -1.78 20.91 18.50
N LEU A 287 -2.23 19.72 18.07
CA LEU A 287 -3.59 19.49 17.61
C LEU A 287 -4.34 18.62 18.63
N SER A 288 -5.45 19.11 19.17
CA SER A 288 -6.39 18.31 19.95
C SER A 288 -7.69 18.12 19.16
N MET A 289 -8.42 17.04 19.42
CA MET A 289 -9.70 16.75 18.75
C MET A 289 -10.80 16.46 19.76
N ALA A 290 -12.00 16.99 19.51
CA ALA A 290 -13.20 16.62 20.25
C ALA A 290 -14.48 16.82 19.41
N THR A 291 -15.61 16.36 19.94
CA THR A 291 -16.93 16.63 19.37
C THR A 291 -17.43 18.01 19.81
N PRO A 292 -18.08 18.80 18.94
CA PRO A 292 -18.70 20.06 19.33
C PRO A 292 -19.64 19.88 20.53
N GLY A 293 -19.52 20.78 21.51
CA GLY A 293 -20.31 20.75 22.75
C GLY A 293 -19.61 20.01 23.91
N VAL A 294 -18.53 19.27 23.64
CA VAL A 294 -17.65 18.76 24.71
C VAL A 294 -16.80 19.90 25.26
N PRO A 295 -16.72 20.09 26.59
CA PRO A 295 -15.87 21.12 27.18
C PRO A 295 -14.40 20.95 26.76
N LYS A 296 -13.73 22.07 26.50
CA LYS A 296 -12.30 22.05 26.15
C LYS A 296 -11.48 21.46 27.29
N THR A 297 -10.48 20.68 26.93
CA THR A 297 -9.42 20.25 27.86
C THR A 297 -8.49 21.41 28.20
N ASN A 298 -8.34 22.40 27.32
CA ASN A 298 -7.57 23.62 27.58
C ASN A 298 -8.25 24.88 27.01
N ALA A 299 -8.76 25.74 27.91
CA ALA A 299 -9.49 26.94 27.53
C ALA A 299 -8.66 27.99 26.76
N SER A 300 -7.33 27.96 26.86
CA SER A 300 -6.45 28.93 26.19
C SER A 300 -6.19 28.61 24.71
N LEU A 301 -6.58 27.42 24.24
CA LEU A 301 -6.37 27.01 22.85
C LEU A 301 -7.41 27.64 21.91
N LYS A 302 -6.94 28.07 20.73
CA LYS A 302 -7.84 28.53 19.66
C LYS A 302 -8.65 27.34 19.16
N SER A 303 -9.94 27.55 18.92
CA SER A 303 -10.81 26.49 18.39
C SER A 303 -11.00 26.63 16.89
N VAL A 304 -11.02 25.49 16.21
CA VAL A 304 -11.48 25.34 14.84
C VAL A 304 -12.69 24.39 14.89
N PHE A 305 -13.87 24.88 14.56
CA PHE A 305 -15.07 24.06 14.40
C PHE A 305 -15.17 23.62 12.95
N TRP A 306 -14.91 22.36 12.67
CA TRP A 306 -15.03 21.78 11.34
C TRP A 306 -16.33 20.98 11.25
N LEU A 307 -17.34 21.61 10.64
CA LEU A 307 -18.66 21.02 10.41
C LEU A 307 -18.75 20.57 8.95
N ALA A 308 -18.55 19.27 8.72
CA ALA A 308 -18.62 18.69 7.37
C ALA A 308 -20.03 18.21 7.02
N ARG A 309 -20.80 17.73 7.99
CA ARG A 309 -22.20 17.33 7.77
C ARG A 309 -23.14 18.51 7.99
N GLY A 310 -22.84 19.35 8.97
CA GLY A 310 -23.68 20.50 9.32
C GLY A 310 -25.09 20.09 9.76
N ASP A 311 -25.29 18.83 10.18
CA ASP A 311 -26.61 18.32 10.53
C ASP A 311 -27.09 18.95 11.84
N LEU A 312 -28.00 19.91 11.70
CA LEU A 312 -28.62 20.64 12.80
C LEU A 312 -29.32 19.72 13.81
N LYS A 313 -29.79 18.54 13.39
CA LYS A 313 -30.45 17.57 14.27
C LYS A 313 -29.45 16.88 15.20
N LEU A 314 -28.22 16.67 14.73
CA LEU A 314 -27.16 16.01 15.51
C LEU A 314 -26.46 16.99 16.47
N LEU A 315 -26.30 18.25 16.06
CA LEU A 315 -25.63 19.26 16.88
C LEU A 315 -26.56 19.85 17.95
N GLY A 316 -27.84 20.09 17.63
CA GLY A 316 -28.78 20.72 18.55
C GLY A 316 -28.54 22.23 18.77
N GLY A 317 -29.58 22.94 19.22
CA GLY A 317 -29.57 24.42 19.30
C GLY A 317 -28.59 25.01 20.32
N SER A 318 -28.37 24.34 21.45
CA SER A 318 -27.44 24.79 22.50
C SER A 318 -25.98 24.74 22.07
N VAL A 319 -25.58 23.69 21.35
CA VAL A 319 -24.23 23.54 20.79
C VAL A 319 -24.00 24.59 19.71
N LEU A 320 -24.96 24.82 18.82
CA LEU A 320 -24.87 25.87 17.80
C LEU A 320 -24.73 27.27 18.42
N GLY A 321 -25.46 27.56 19.50
CA GLY A 321 -25.29 28.79 20.27
C GLY A 321 -23.87 28.94 20.83
N THR A 322 -23.32 27.87 21.38
CA THR A 322 -21.95 27.83 21.91
C THR A 322 -20.91 28.07 20.82
N ILE A 323 -21.07 27.43 19.66
CA ILE A 323 -20.20 27.64 18.49
C ILE A 323 -20.29 29.10 18.04
N ALA A 324 -21.50 29.65 17.90
CA ALA A 324 -21.70 31.03 17.45
C ALA A 324 -21.06 32.03 18.42
N GLU A 325 -21.15 31.80 19.72
CA GLU A 325 -20.49 32.64 20.73
C GLU A 325 -18.97 32.52 20.68
N ALA A 326 -18.44 31.30 20.55
CA ALA A 326 -17.00 31.06 20.43
C ALA A 326 -16.40 31.75 19.19
N VAL A 327 -17.12 31.73 18.07
CA VAL A 327 -16.70 32.42 16.84
C VAL A 327 -16.77 33.94 17.03
N ARG A 328 -17.90 34.47 17.51
CA ARG A 328 -18.15 35.93 17.60
C ARG A 328 -17.29 36.62 18.65
N LYS A 329 -17.08 36.00 19.81
CA LYS A 329 -16.45 36.64 20.98
C LYS A 329 -15.04 36.14 21.26
N MET A 330 -14.73 34.89 20.92
CA MET A 330 -13.46 34.25 21.29
C MET A 330 -12.53 34.04 20.10
N GLY A 331 -12.91 34.47 18.89
CA GLY A 331 -12.09 34.38 17.69
C GLY A 331 -11.83 32.95 17.22
N ALA A 332 -12.75 32.02 17.51
CA ALA A 332 -12.70 30.67 16.96
C ALA A 332 -12.93 30.69 15.44
N PHE A 333 -12.32 29.75 14.71
CA PHE A 333 -12.55 29.56 13.28
C PHE A 333 -13.72 28.59 13.06
N LEU A 334 -14.62 28.94 12.15
CA LEU A 334 -15.67 28.05 11.67
C LEU A 334 -15.33 27.60 10.25
N LEU A 335 -15.13 26.30 10.07
CA LEU A 335 -14.92 25.65 8.79
C LEU A 335 -16.17 24.84 8.44
N LEU A 336 -16.92 25.32 7.45
CA LEU A 336 -18.01 24.56 6.84
C LEU A 336 -17.45 23.82 5.62
N SER A 337 -17.58 22.50 5.60
CA SER A 337 -17.08 21.67 4.49
C SER A 337 -18.20 20.93 3.79
N GLY A 338 -18.00 20.63 2.51
CA GLY A 338 -18.98 19.95 1.65
C GLY A 338 -19.82 20.93 0.84
N VAL A 339 -20.12 20.56 -0.40
CA VAL A 339 -20.95 21.37 -1.32
C VAL A 339 -22.42 21.40 -0.89
N ASP A 340 -22.89 20.35 -0.21
CA ASP A 340 -24.27 20.20 0.26
C ASP A 340 -24.46 20.55 1.75
N ASN A 341 -23.51 21.24 2.35
CA ASN A 341 -23.60 21.57 3.77
C ASN A 341 -24.73 22.57 4.02
N PRO A 342 -25.77 22.21 4.79
CA PRO A 342 -26.97 23.02 4.94
C PRO A 342 -26.72 24.36 5.63
N LEU A 343 -25.61 24.49 6.37
CA LEU A 343 -25.21 25.75 7.01
C LEU A 343 -24.63 26.77 6.03
N MET A 344 -24.15 26.33 4.85
CA MET A 344 -23.47 27.21 3.88
C MET A 344 -24.40 28.28 3.31
N ALA A 345 -25.66 27.95 3.04
CA ALA A 345 -26.63 28.92 2.51
C ALA A 345 -26.89 30.06 3.51
N GLY A 346 -27.07 29.71 4.79
CA GLY A 346 -27.27 30.68 5.87
C GLY A 346 -26.04 31.54 6.13
N VAL A 347 -24.84 30.95 6.12
CA VAL A 347 -23.59 31.70 6.30
C VAL A 347 -23.33 32.65 5.13
N THR A 348 -23.49 32.19 3.88
CA THR A 348 -23.25 33.00 2.67
C THR A 348 -24.09 34.29 2.67
N ALA A 349 -25.35 34.21 3.11
CA ALA A 349 -26.24 35.37 3.23
C ALA A 349 -25.80 36.41 4.28
N THR A 350 -24.89 36.04 5.18
CA THR A 350 -24.38 36.88 6.28
C THR A 350 -22.93 37.34 6.08
N VAL A 351 -22.32 36.99 4.95
CA VAL A 351 -20.94 37.38 4.63
C VAL A 351 -20.92 38.88 4.31
N GLY A 352 -20.13 39.64 5.09
CA GLY A 352 -19.96 41.07 4.86
C GLY A 352 -19.24 41.37 3.54
N PRO A 353 -19.44 42.56 2.95
CA PRO A 353 -18.86 42.93 1.64
C PRO A 353 -17.32 42.91 1.62
N ASP A 354 -16.67 43.00 2.79
CA ASP A 354 -15.21 43.02 2.93
C ASP A 354 -14.57 41.62 2.95
N VAL A 355 -15.39 40.55 3.03
CA VAL A 355 -14.89 39.18 3.04
C VAL A 355 -14.64 38.72 1.61
N GLN A 356 -13.38 38.72 1.21
CA GLN A 356 -12.98 38.27 -0.11
C GLN A 356 -12.73 36.77 -0.17
N ARG A 357 -13.30 36.12 -1.19
CA ARG A 357 -12.91 34.77 -1.59
C ARG A 357 -11.43 34.79 -1.97
N ARG A 358 -10.60 34.05 -1.23
CA ARG A 358 -9.14 33.96 -1.48
C ARG A 358 -8.76 33.06 -2.65
N GLU A 359 -9.71 32.34 -3.24
CA GLU A 359 -9.47 31.56 -4.46
C GLU A 359 -9.93 32.35 -5.69
N SER A 360 -9.03 32.51 -6.65
CA SER A 360 -9.33 33.06 -7.96
C SER A 360 -9.49 31.91 -8.97
N VAL A 361 -10.64 31.84 -9.63
CA VAL A 361 -10.85 30.89 -10.74
C VAL A 361 -10.18 31.48 -11.97
N PHE A 362 -9.10 30.84 -12.43
CA PHE A 362 -8.41 31.25 -13.67
C PHE A 362 -8.87 30.47 -14.90
N ALA A 363 -9.54 29.33 -14.72
CA ALA A 363 -10.15 28.55 -15.78
C ALA A 363 -11.36 27.75 -15.25
N SER A 364 -12.41 27.66 -16.05
CA SER A 364 -13.64 26.89 -15.80
C SER A 364 -14.12 26.23 -17.09
N PHE A 365 -14.98 25.22 -16.98
CA PHE A 365 -15.55 24.48 -18.10
C PHE A 365 -17.06 24.70 -18.24
N ASP A 366 -17.50 25.90 -17.87
CA ASP A 366 -18.92 26.24 -17.77
C ASP A 366 -19.54 26.64 -19.12
N SER A 367 -18.71 27.10 -20.06
CA SER A 367 -19.11 27.52 -21.42
C SER A 367 -19.40 26.34 -22.35
N ASP A 368 -20.06 26.59 -23.48
CA ASP A 368 -20.41 25.56 -24.46
C ASP A 368 -19.21 25.03 -25.27
N ASN A 369 -18.04 25.66 -25.16
CA ASN A 369 -16.81 25.29 -25.83
C ASN A 369 -15.60 25.45 -24.90
N TYR A 370 -14.44 24.97 -25.34
CA TYR A 370 -13.18 25.04 -24.57
C TYR A 370 -12.48 26.41 -24.61
N GLY A 371 -13.08 27.42 -25.26
CA GLY A 371 -12.54 28.76 -25.35
C GLY A 371 -11.13 28.78 -25.93
N THR A 372 -10.18 29.27 -25.15
CA THR A 372 -8.76 29.42 -25.53
C THR A 372 -7.91 28.17 -25.27
N TRP A 373 -8.49 27.09 -24.75
CA TRP A 373 -7.77 25.83 -24.60
C TRP A 373 -7.58 25.15 -25.95
N THR A 374 -6.42 24.53 -26.12
CA THR A 374 -6.08 23.80 -27.35
C THR A 374 -6.38 22.32 -27.17
N VAL A 375 -7.24 21.77 -28.04
CA VAL A 375 -7.55 20.34 -28.10
C VAL A 375 -6.63 19.66 -29.12
N GLU A 376 -5.98 18.57 -28.70
CA GLU A 376 -5.23 17.67 -29.57
C GLU A 376 -5.80 16.25 -29.44
N GLY A 377 -5.93 15.53 -30.56
CA GLY A 377 -6.48 14.17 -30.57
C GLY A 377 -8.01 14.11 -30.58
N ASN A 378 -8.55 12.93 -30.25
CA ASN A 378 -9.98 12.60 -30.37
C ASN A 378 -10.65 12.26 -29.04
N ALA A 379 -9.92 12.30 -27.91
CA ALA A 379 -10.49 12.04 -26.59
C ALA A 379 -11.44 13.13 -26.07
N PHE A 380 -11.37 14.36 -26.61
CA PHE A 380 -12.17 15.48 -26.13
C PHE A 380 -13.25 15.85 -27.16
N GLY A 381 -14.47 16.12 -26.67
CA GLY A 381 -15.58 16.60 -27.50
C GLY A 381 -15.36 18.01 -28.06
N ARG A 382 -16.39 18.59 -28.70
CA ARG A 382 -16.33 19.99 -29.19
C ARG A 382 -16.37 21.04 -28.06
N GLY A 383 -16.73 20.62 -26.86
CA GLY A 383 -16.78 21.43 -25.65
C GLY A 383 -16.94 20.55 -24.42
N PRO A 384 -17.04 21.16 -23.23
CA PRO A 384 -17.31 20.46 -21.98
C PRO A 384 -18.61 19.64 -22.01
N SER A 385 -18.61 18.48 -21.36
CA SER A 385 -19.84 17.71 -21.13
C SER A 385 -20.70 18.38 -20.07
N ARG A 386 -22.01 18.06 -20.07
CA ARG A 386 -22.98 18.55 -19.06
C ARG A 386 -23.27 17.53 -17.95
N GLY A 387 -22.48 16.45 -17.89
CA GLY A 387 -22.60 15.39 -16.91
C GLY A 387 -22.06 14.05 -17.44
N THR A 388 -22.64 12.95 -16.96
CA THR A 388 -22.31 11.58 -17.37
C THR A 388 -22.59 11.35 -18.85
N GLU A 389 -21.62 10.78 -19.56
CA GLU A 389 -21.79 10.39 -20.97
C GLU A 389 -22.51 9.04 -21.09
N ALA A 390 -23.18 8.79 -22.22
CA ALA A 390 -23.94 7.56 -22.41
C ALA A 390 -23.03 6.31 -22.37
N GLY A 391 -23.40 5.31 -21.57
CA GLY A 391 -22.60 4.09 -21.38
C GLY A 391 -21.49 4.22 -20.33
N GLN A 392 -21.30 5.40 -19.74
CA GLN A 392 -20.38 5.61 -18.62
C GLN A 392 -21.06 5.30 -17.28
N ASN A 393 -20.25 4.91 -16.30
CA ASN A 393 -20.67 4.94 -14.91
C ASN A 393 -21.03 6.38 -14.46
N PRO A 394 -21.95 6.57 -13.50
CA PRO A 394 -22.36 7.90 -13.05
C PRO A 394 -21.20 8.76 -12.56
N VAL A 395 -20.96 9.87 -13.25
CA VAL A 395 -19.97 10.87 -12.85
C VAL A 395 -20.61 11.81 -11.83
N SER A 396 -19.82 12.29 -10.86
CA SER A 396 -20.27 13.25 -9.84
C SER A 396 -19.13 14.14 -9.34
N GLY A 397 -19.43 15.17 -8.55
CA GLY A 397 -18.42 15.97 -7.83
C GLY A 397 -17.78 17.12 -8.61
N TRP A 398 -18.26 17.46 -9.82
CA TRP A 398 -17.84 18.69 -10.50
C TRP A 398 -18.63 19.91 -10.00
N THR A 399 -18.10 21.10 -10.25
CA THR A 399 -18.74 22.37 -9.91
C THR A 399 -19.04 23.16 -11.18
N GLY A 400 -20.17 23.85 -11.22
CA GLY A 400 -20.61 24.59 -12.40
C GLY A 400 -21.36 23.71 -13.42
N PRO A 401 -21.84 24.29 -14.52
CA PRO A 401 -22.66 23.57 -15.50
C PRO A 401 -21.87 22.65 -16.44
N GLY A 402 -20.53 22.54 -16.36
CA GLY A 402 -19.79 21.67 -17.27
C GLY A 402 -18.48 21.08 -16.71
N LEU A 403 -18.03 20.00 -17.33
CA LEU A 403 -16.78 19.30 -17.02
C LEU A 403 -16.06 18.81 -18.28
N VAL A 404 -14.74 18.65 -18.19
CA VAL A 404 -13.98 17.91 -19.20
C VAL A 404 -14.22 16.42 -18.98
N ASN A 405 -14.78 15.74 -19.99
CA ASN A 405 -14.97 14.30 -19.96
C ASN A 405 -14.29 13.68 -21.18
N THR A 406 -13.39 12.72 -20.93
CA THR A 406 -12.66 12.00 -21.97
C THR A 406 -13.30 10.68 -22.36
N TYR A 407 -14.27 10.19 -21.59
CA TYR A 407 -15.04 9.02 -21.96
C TYR A 407 -16.05 9.42 -23.05
N ARG A 408 -15.92 8.82 -24.23
CA ARG A 408 -16.80 9.09 -25.37
C ARG A 408 -17.20 7.78 -26.04
N GLY A 409 -17.88 6.93 -25.29
CA GLY A 409 -18.26 5.58 -25.70
C GLY A 409 -17.10 4.57 -25.72
N SER A 410 -15.89 5.00 -25.36
CA SER A 410 -14.69 4.17 -25.25
C SER A 410 -13.62 4.88 -24.41
N ASP A 411 -12.79 4.09 -23.72
CA ASP A 411 -11.58 4.52 -23.00
C ASP A 411 -10.32 4.54 -23.88
N ASP A 412 -10.41 4.06 -25.13
CA ASP A 412 -9.26 3.92 -26.03
C ASP A 412 -8.86 5.22 -26.73
N LEU A 413 -9.69 6.26 -26.63
CA LEU A 413 -9.46 7.54 -27.27
C LEU A 413 -8.29 8.28 -26.60
N GLN A 414 -7.53 9.02 -27.41
CA GLN A 414 -6.31 9.69 -26.94
C GLN A 414 -6.31 11.16 -27.33
N GLY A 415 -5.70 11.98 -26.49
CA GLY A 415 -5.58 13.39 -26.76
C GLY A 415 -4.91 14.16 -25.63
N ARG A 416 -4.76 15.48 -25.84
CA ARG A 416 -4.33 16.43 -24.83
C ARG A 416 -5.20 17.67 -24.89
N LEU A 417 -5.62 18.16 -23.73
CA LEU A 417 -6.28 19.46 -23.59
C LEU A 417 -5.30 20.40 -22.89
N LYS A 418 -4.80 21.40 -23.62
CA LYS A 418 -3.75 22.32 -23.15
C LYS A 418 -4.33 23.69 -22.83
N SER A 419 -4.07 24.19 -21.63
CA SER A 419 -4.47 25.54 -21.25
C SER A 419 -3.61 26.60 -21.94
N PRO A 420 -4.08 27.85 -22.03
CA PRO A 420 -3.20 28.98 -22.21
C PRO A 420 -2.13 29.03 -21.11
N ALA A 421 -1.02 29.71 -21.39
CA ALA A 421 -0.05 30.04 -20.35
C ALA A 421 -0.69 30.99 -19.32
N PHE A 422 -0.42 30.76 -18.04
CA PHE A 422 -0.92 31.60 -16.95
C PHE A 422 0.15 31.75 -15.86
N THR A 423 0.04 32.83 -15.08
CA THR A 423 0.90 33.07 -13.93
C THR A 423 0.27 32.49 -12.67
N ILE A 424 1.01 31.67 -11.93
CA ILE A 424 0.61 31.20 -10.60
C ILE A 424 0.76 32.38 -9.63
N LYS A 425 -0.37 32.96 -9.22
CA LYS A 425 -0.40 34.14 -8.33
C LYS A 425 -0.46 33.76 -6.86
N GLU A 426 -1.04 32.60 -6.55
CA GLU A 426 -1.29 32.12 -5.20
C GLU A 426 -0.33 31.01 -4.80
N ARG A 427 -0.25 30.72 -3.50
CA ARG A 427 0.63 29.67 -2.95
C ARG A 427 0.22 28.24 -3.36
N TYR A 428 -1.02 28.06 -3.82
CA TYR A 428 -1.60 26.76 -4.12
C TYR A 428 -2.42 26.84 -5.42
N LEU A 429 -2.38 25.77 -6.20
CA LEU A 429 -3.32 25.54 -7.30
C LEU A 429 -4.30 24.44 -6.89
N SER A 430 -5.58 24.61 -7.14
CA SER A 430 -6.57 23.55 -6.89
C SER A 430 -7.44 23.28 -8.10
N PHE A 431 -7.76 22.01 -8.33
CA PHE A 431 -8.61 21.56 -9.42
C PHE A 431 -9.41 20.31 -9.01
N LEU A 432 -10.41 19.96 -9.80
CA LEU A 432 -11.24 18.78 -9.61
C LEU A 432 -10.82 17.70 -10.60
N ILE A 433 -10.53 16.48 -10.13
CA ILE A 433 -10.11 15.36 -10.96
C ILE A 433 -10.74 14.05 -10.47
N GLY A 434 -11.11 13.18 -11.42
CA GLY A 434 -11.64 11.84 -11.22
C GLY A 434 -11.06 10.89 -12.29
N GLY A 435 -11.68 9.72 -12.47
CA GLY A 435 -11.30 8.73 -13.46
C GLY A 435 -10.15 7.81 -13.03
N GLY A 436 -9.47 7.21 -14.01
CA GLY A 436 -8.43 6.19 -13.81
C GLY A 436 -7.13 6.70 -13.20
N ALA A 437 -6.46 5.84 -12.42
CA ALA A 437 -5.17 6.06 -11.79
C ALA A 437 -4.02 5.58 -12.70
N HIS A 438 -3.77 6.29 -13.81
CA HIS A 438 -2.78 5.89 -14.81
C HIS A 438 -1.70 6.95 -15.04
N PRO A 439 -0.67 7.04 -14.17
CA PRO A 439 0.41 8.01 -14.32
C PRO A 439 1.08 7.92 -15.69
N GLY A 440 1.32 9.07 -16.32
CA GLY A 440 1.94 9.15 -17.64
C GLY A 440 1.04 8.75 -18.83
N ARG A 441 -0.19 8.27 -18.57
CA ARG A 441 -1.17 7.95 -19.61
C ARG A 441 -2.41 8.84 -19.52
N SER A 442 -3.12 8.79 -18.40
CA SER A 442 -4.34 9.57 -18.13
C SER A 442 -4.10 10.39 -16.87
N CYS A 443 -3.58 11.61 -17.06
CA CYS A 443 -3.10 12.45 -15.97
C CYS A 443 -3.23 13.94 -16.30
N MET A 444 -3.28 14.76 -15.25
CA MET A 444 -3.10 16.20 -15.34
C MET A 444 -1.64 16.54 -15.01
N ASN A 445 -1.02 17.41 -15.80
CA ASN A 445 0.37 17.82 -15.62
C ASN A 445 0.47 19.33 -15.41
N LEU A 446 1.26 19.75 -14.41
CA LEU A 446 1.73 21.13 -14.31
C LEU A 446 3.00 21.27 -15.11
N VAL A 447 3.01 22.15 -16.11
CA VAL A 447 4.18 22.44 -16.93
C VAL A 447 4.69 23.84 -16.61
N VAL A 448 5.93 23.94 -16.15
CA VAL A 448 6.63 25.21 -15.90
C VAL A 448 7.92 25.19 -16.71
N ASP A 449 8.15 26.23 -17.51
CA ASP A 449 9.32 26.36 -18.40
C ASP A 449 9.56 25.12 -19.29
N GLY A 450 8.46 24.56 -19.83
CA GLY A 450 8.49 23.39 -20.69
C GLY A 450 8.73 22.06 -19.98
N LYS A 451 8.85 22.04 -18.64
CA LYS A 451 9.06 20.82 -17.85
C LYS A 451 7.82 20.48 -17.02
N VAL A 452 7.48 19.19 -16.98
CA VAL A 452 6.45 18.68 -16.07
C VAL A 452 7.03 18.72 -14.65
N VAL A 453 6.45 19.55 -13.77
CA VAL A 453 6.90 19.73 -12.38
C VAL A 453 5.98 19.08 -11.36
N ARG A 454 4.74 18.78 -11.76
CA ARG A 454 3.75 17.99 -11.00
C ARG A 454 2.90 17.17 -11.96
N THR A 455 2.45 16.01 -11.50
CA THR A 455 1.53 15.13 -12.21
C THR A 455 0.50 14.62 -11.20
N GLU A 456 -0.75 14.58 -11.61
CA GLU A 456 -1.85 14.03 -10.82
C GLU A 456 -2.72 13.10 -11.66
N THR A 457 -3.31 12.08 -11.05
CA THR A 457 -4.23 11.15 -11.70
C THR A 457 -5.56 11.09 -10.98
N GLY A 458 -6.56 10.46 -11.61
CA GLY A 458 -7.72 9.98 -10.88
C GLY A 458 -7.37 8.86 -9.89
N GLN A 459 -8.35 8.40 -9.12
CA GLN A 459 -8.22 7.34 -8.11
C GLN A 459 -9.08 6.11 -8.45
N ASN A 460 -9.26 5.83 -9.75
CA ASN A 460 -10.21 4.81 -10.25
C ASN A 460 -11.64 5.06 -9.73
N THR A 461 -12.09 6.32 -9.77
CA THR A 461 -13.40 6.72 -9.27
C THR A 461 -14.05 7.75 -10.19
N GLU A 462 -15.35 7.61 -10.46
CA GLU A 462 -16.13 8.58 -11.25
C GLU A 462 -16.53 9.84 -10.45
N GLN A 463 -16.08 9.95 -9.20
CA GLN A 463 -16.26 11.14 -8.40
C GLN A 463 -15.06 12.07 -8.58
N LEU A 464 -15.28 13.25 -9.13
CA LEU A 464 -14.27 14.31 -9.16
C LEU A 464 -14.05 14.82 -7.74
N ARG A 465 -12.79 14.87 -7.33
CA ARG A 465 -12.36 15.35 -6.01
C ARG A 465 -11.39 16.50 -6.16
N ARG A 466 -11.39 17.38 -5.15
CA ARG A 466 -10.47 18.50 -5.13
C ARG A 466 -9.07 18.00 -4.80
N VAL A 467 -8.13 18.32 -5.68
CA VAL A 467 -6.69 18.14 -5.46
C VAL A 467 -6.03 19.51 -5.43
N GLY A 468 -5.03 19.66 -4.56
CA GLY A 468 -4.20 20.86 -4.43
C GLY A 468 -2.73 20.55 -4.73
N TRP A 469 -2.07 21.43 -5.48
CA TRP A 469 -0.62 21.43 -5.72
C TRP A 469 0.09 22.54 -4.96
#